data_AF-A0A2M9P5C4-F1
#
_entry.id   AF-A0A2M9P5C4-F1
#
_cell.length_a   1.000
_cell.length_b   1.000
_cell.length_c   1.000
_cell.angle_alpha   90.00
_cell.angle_beta   90.00
_cell.angle_gamma   90.00
#
_symmetry.space_group_name_H-M   'P 1'
#
loop_
_entity.id
_entity.type
_entity.pdbx_description
1 polymer ?
#
loop_
_entity_poly.entity_id
_entity_poly.type
_entity_poly.pdbx_seq_one_letter_code
_entity_poly.pdbx_strand_id
1 'polypeptide(L)'
;PDRLVVAAEGQILCEHPRVIQRSHHLPPRTIYDWRHYLAVIQRKPGALRNGAPFAELPEAFRRLQQHLLKRPGGDREMVDVLALVLQHDEESVLCAVDMA
;
A
#
# COMPACT_ATOMS: atom_id res chain seq x y z
N PRO A 1 -17.61 -14.16 13.10
CA PRO A 1 -17.03 -13.70 11.81
C PRO A 1 -15.59 -13.22 11.99
N ASP A 2 -14.65 -13.80 11.24
CA ASP A 2 -13.21 -13.48 11.37
C ASP A 2 -12.74 -12.42 10.38
N ARG A 3 -13.63 -11.93 9.51
CA ARG A 3 -13.36 -10.91 8.51
C ARG A 3 -14.33 -9.74 8.60
N LEU A 4 -13.83 -8.56 8.28
CA LEU A 4 -14.61 -7.37 7.93
C LEU A 4 -14.84 -7.42 6.43
N VAL A 5 -16.09 -7.26 6.01
CA VAL A 5 -16.48 -7.24 4.60
C VAL A 5 -16.98 -5.83 4.30
N VAL A 6 -16.36 -5.18 3.32
CA VAL A 6 -16.80 -3.87 2.82
C VAL A 6 -17.60 -4.12 1.55
N ALA A 7 -18.86 -3.71 1.54
CA ALA A 7 -19.74 -3.87 0.40
C ALA A 7 -20.36 -2.53 0.00
N ALA A 8 -20.52 -2.31 -1.31
CA ALA A 8 -21.25 -1.19 -1.88
C ALA A 8 -22.13 -1.71 -3.01
N GLU A 9 -23.36 -1.21 -3.11
CA GLU A 9 -24.30 -1.55 -4.19
C GLU A 9 -24.52 -3.07 -4.36
N GLY A 10 -24.48 -3.82 -3.26
CA GLY A 10 -24.65 -5.27 -3.25
C GLY A 10 -23.41 -6.07 -3.70
N GLN A 11 -22.30 -5.41 -4.00
CA GLN A 11 -21.02 -6.04 -4.35
C GLN A 11 -20.02 -5.94 -3.19
N ILE A 12 -19.27 -7.02 -2.97
CA ILE A 12 -18.13 -7.02 -2.03
C ILE A 12 -16.96 -6.32 -2.71
N LEU A 13 -16.48 -5.24 -2.11
CA LEU A 13 -15.34 -4.47 -2.61
C LEU A 13 -14.02 -5.02 -2.07
N CYS A 14 -13.98 -5.39 -0.80
CA CYS A 14 -12.80 -5.98 -0.17
C CYS A 14 -13.16 -6.69 1.15
N GLU A 15 -12.25 -7.55 1.57
CA GLU A 15 -12.31 -8.25 2.84
C GLU A 15 -11.01 -8.10 3.61
N HIS A 16 -11.11 -7.92 4.93
CA HIS A 16 -9.95 -7.80 5.81
C HIS A 16 -10.08 -8.69 7.03
N PRO A 17 -8.98 -9.26 7.55
CA PRO A 17 -8.98 -9.91 8.85
C PRO A 17 -9.54 -8.95 9.91
N ARG A 18 -10.52 -9.41 10.67
CA ARG A 18 -11.11 -8.63 11.76
C ARG A 18 -10.18 -8.69 12.96
N VAL A 19 -9.69 -7.53 13.39
CA VAL A 19 -8.82 -7.41 14.57
C VAL A 19 -9.58 -6.69 15.68
N ILE A 20 -9.97 -7.43 16.73
CA ILE A 20 -10.61 -6.87 17.92
C ILE A 20 -9.65 -6.98 19.09
N GLN A 21 -9.15 -5.84 19.55
CA GLN A 21 -8.31 -5.78 20.72
C GLN A 21 -9.15 -5.47 21.95
N ARG A 22 -9.50 -6.51 22.72
CA ARG A 22 -10.39 -6.39 23.90
C ARG A 22 -9.67 -5.98 25.18
N SER A 23 -8.34 -6.08 25.22
CA SER A 23 -7.56 -5.72 26.41
C SER A 23 -7.42 -4.21 26.51
N HIS A 24 -7.85 -3.64 27.64
CA HIS A 24 -7.64 -2.22 27.97
C HIS A 24 -6.19 -1.91 28.36
N HIS A 25 -5.34 -2.93 28.53
CA HIS A 25 -3.94 -2.77 28.90
C HIS A 25 -2.98 -2.67 27.70
N LEU A 26 -3.46 -2.98 26.49
CA LEU A 26 -2.66 -2.88 25.28
C LEU A 26 -3.07 -1.64 24.48
N PRO A 27 -2.11 -0.90 23.88
CA PRO A 27 -2.44 0.25 23.05
C PRO A 27 -3.23 -0.17 21.80
N PRO A 28 -4.12 0.68 21.27
CA PRO A 28 -4.90 0.36 20.08
C PRO A 28 -3.98 -0.03 18.91
N ARG A 29 -4.36 -1.08 18.18
CA ARG A 29 -3.63 -1.53 17.00
C ARG A 29 -4.20 -0.86 15.76
N THR A 30 -3.37 -0.06 15.08
CA THR A 30 -3.65 0.47 13.75
C THR A 30 -2.96 -0.42 12.72
N ILE A 31 -3.66 -0.73 11.63
CA ILE A 31 -3.14 -1.55 10.53
C ILE A 31 -3.14 -0.68 9.29
N TYR A 32 -1.97 -0.50 8.68
CA TYR A 32 -1.83 0.24 7.44
C TYR A 32 -1.52 -0.72 6.29
N ASP A 33 -2.55 -1.13 5.54
CA ASP A 33 -2.31 -1.84 4.28
C ASP A 33 -2.07 -0.83 3.16
N TRP A 34 -0.82 -0.74 2.68
CA TRP A 34 -0.42 0.20 1.64
C TRP A 34 -1.22 0.07 0.35
N ARG A 35 -1.76 -1.12 0.06
CA ARG A 35 -2.58 -1.39 -1.15
C ARG A 35 -3.80 -0.49 -1.22
N HIS A 36 -4.42 -0.19 -0.07
CA HIS A 36 -5.57 0.71 0.00
C HIS A 36 -5.25 2.16 -0.32
N TYR A 37 -3.98 2.55 -0.29
CA TYR A 37 -3.54 3.92 -0.50
C TYR A 37 -3.04 4.19 -1.91
N LEU A 38 -2.98 3.18 -2.78
CA LEU A 38 -2.48 3.32 -4.15
C LEU A 38 -3.26 4.35 -4.97
N ALA A 39 -4.60 4.28 -4.95
CA ALA A 39 -5.45 5.26 -5.63
C ALA A 39 -5.30 6.68 -5.04
N VAL A 40 -4.95 6.80 -3.75
CA VAL A 40 -4.72 8.08 -3.08
C VAL A 40 -3.43 8.73 -3.56
N ILE A 41 -2.33 7.95 -3.65
CA ILE A 41 -1.03 8.48 -4.03
C ILE A 41 -0.93 8.84 -5.52
N GLN A 42 -1.74 8.22 -6.39
CA GLN A 42 -1.90 8.65 -7.78
C GLN A 42 -2.32 10.13 -7.88
N ARG A 43 -3.14 10.61 -6.93
CA ARG A 43 -3.59 12.02 -6.87
C ARG A 43 -2.71 12.88 -5.97
N LYS A 44 -2.00 12.28 -5.03
CA LYS A 44 -1.13 12.97 -4.04
C LYS A 44 0.23 12.28 -3.90
N PRO A 45 1.12 12.40 -4.89
CA PRO A 45 2.41 11.67 -4.90
C PRO A 45 3.29 11.97 -3.70
N GLY A 46 3.24 13.20 -3.17
CA GLY A 46 4.03 13.60 -2.01
C GLY A 46 3.74 12.81 -0.73
N ALA A 47 2.58 12.13 -0.63
CA ALA A 47 2.26 11.27 0.52
C ALA A 47 3.17 10.04 0.60
N LEU A 48 3.84 9.66 -0.50
CA LEU A 48 4.78 8.55 -0.53
C LEU A 48 5.99 8.75 0.39
N ARG A 49 6.39 10.00 0.67
CA ARG A 49 7.61 10.32 1.43
C ARG A 49 7.51 10.01 2.91
N ASN A 50 6.34 10.28 3.50
CA ASN A 50 6.11 10.22 4.95
C ASN A 50 4.82 9.48 5.32
N GLY A 51 4.13 8.88 4.35
CA GLY A 51 2.90 8.16 4.61
C GLY A 51 3.18 6.89 5.39
N ALA A 52 2.57 6.77 6.58
CA ALA A 52 2.71 5.60 7.44
C ALA A 52 2.48 4.25 6.73
N PRO A 53 1.52 4.10 5.79
CA PRO A 53 1.36 2.84 5.06
C PRO A 53 2.58 2.42 4.26
N PHE A 54 3.36 3.38 3.72
CA PHE A 54 4.48 3.08 2.84
C PHE A 54 5.75 2.65 3.58
N ALA A 55 5.75 2.70 4.92
CA ALA A 55 6.82 2.14 5.74
C ALA A 55 6.87 0.61 5.65
N GLU A 56 5.71 -0.04 5.41
CA GLU A 56 5.58 -1.50 5.32
C GLU A 56 5.65 -2.04 3.88
N LEU A 57 6.17 -1.24 2.94
CA LEU A 57 6.36 -1.70 1.56
C LEU A 57 7.31 -2.91 1.48
N PRO A 58 7.04 -3.87 0.58
CA PRO A 58 8.00 -4.91 0.22
C PRO A 58 9.39 -4.35 -0.10
N GLU A 59 10.42 -5.14 0.18
CA GLU A 59 11.82 -4.69 0.09
C GLU A 59 12.21 -4.21 -1.32
N ALA A 60 11.77 -4.91 -2.37
CA ALA A 60 11.94 -4.52 -3.76
C ALA A 60 11.49 -3.06 -4.02
N PHE A 61 10.25 -2.75 -3.62
CA PHE A 61 9.70 -1.40 -3.75
C PHE A 61 10.41 -0.38 -2.87
N ARG A 62 10.83 -0.74 -1.65
CA ARG A 62 11.60 0.17 -0.79
C ARG A 62 12.94 0.52 -1.42
N ARG A 63 13.65 -0.46 -2.01
CA ARG A 63 14.91 -0.24 -2.73
C ARG A 63 14.68 0.69 -3.93
N LEU A 64 13.67 0.43 -4.74
CA LEU A 64 13.33 1.30 -5.87
C LEU A 64 12.99 2.73 -5.42
N GLN A 65 12.15 2.88 -4.40
CA GLN A 65 11.76 4.17 -3.85
C GLN A 65 12.98 4.99 -3.40
N GLN A 66 13.93 4.38 -2.70
CA GLN A 66 15.16 5.06 -2.27
C GLN A 66 16.02 5.57 -3.44
N HIS A 67 15.99 4.88 -4.59
CA HIS A 67 16.70 5.32 -5.79
C HIS A 67 15.95 6.47 -6.49
N LEU A 68 14.64 6.33 -6.68
CA LEU A 68 13.83 7.30 -7.41
C LEU A 68 13.65 8.62 -6.65
N LEU A 69 13.39 8.59 -5.33
CA LEU A 69 13.14 9.80 -4.53
C LEU A 69 14.33 10.77 -4.44
N LYS A 70 15.54 10.37 -4.88
CA LYS A 70 16.71 11.25 -4.98
C LYS A 70 16.62 12.23 -6.17
N ARG A 71 15.74 11.96 -7.14
CA ARG A 71 15.62 12.73 -8.38
C ARG A 71 14.36 13.61 -8.35
N PRO A 72 14.38 14.81 -8.94
CA PRO A 72 13.16 15.61 -9.13
C PRO A 72 12.12 14.81 -9.93
N GLY A 73 10.90 14.66 -9.38
CA GLY A 73 9.82 13.91 -10.01
C GLY A 73 9.80 12.40 -9.76
N GLY A 74 10.78 11.85 -9.04
CA GLY A 74 10.85 10.41 -8.76
C GLY A 74 9.73 9.89 -7.85
N ASP A 75 9.03 10.78 -7.14
CA ASP A 75 7.80 10.41 -6.42
C ASP A 75 6.65 10.06 -7.38
N ARG A 76 6.54 10.75 -8.52
CA ARG A 76 5.57 10.41 -9.56
C ARG A 76 5.91 9.09 -10.25
N GLU A 77 7.18 8.91 -10.64
CA GLU A 77 7.64 7.65 -11.24
C GLU A 77 7.39 6.47 -10.29
N MET A 78 7.72 6.62 -9.00
CA MET A 78 7.47 5.57 -8.03
C MET A 78 5.97 5.29 -7.84
N VAL A 79 5.13 6.33 -7.87
CA VAL A 79 3.67 6.17 -7.83
C VAL A 79 3.14 5.43 -9.05
N ASP A 80 3.68 5.71 -10.24
CA ASP A 80 3.28 5.02 -11.47
C ASP A 80 3.62 3.53 -11.41
N VAL A 81 4.80 3.17 -10.88
CA VAL A 81 5.17 1.77 -10.64
C VAL A 81 4.25 1.11 -9.61
N LEU A 82 3.99 1.75 -8.47
CA LEU A 82 3.09 1.20 -7.46
C LEU A 82 1.65 1.05 -7.97
N ALA A 83 1.20 1.94 -8.86
CA ALA A 83 -0.12 1.89 -9.46
C ALA A 83 -0.32 0.67 -10.39
N LEU A 84 0.75 0.04 -10.86
CA LEU A 84 0.67 -1.21 -11.64
C LEU A 84 0.01 -2.34 -10.82
N VAL A 85 0.14 -2.31 -9.50
CA VAL A 85 -0.49 -3.29 -8.59
C VAL A 85 -2.02 -3.18 -8.59
N LEU A 86 -2.60 -2.07 -9.07
CA LEU A 86 -4.04 -1.95 -9.26
C LEU A 86 -4.54 -2.66 -10.53
N GLN A 87 -3.64 -2.99 -11.45
CA GLN A 87 -3.97 -3.50 -12.79
C GLN A 87 -3.40 -4.91 -13.03
N HIS A 88 -2.37 -5.29 -12.26
CA HIS A 88 -1.64 -6.53 -12.38
C HIS A 88 -1.52 -7.21 -11.03
N ASP A 89 -1.22 -8.51 -11.07
CA ASP A 89 -0.85 -9.26 -9.89
C ASP A 89 0.38 -8.64 -9.20
N GLU A 90 0.32 -8.52 -7.87
CA GLU A 90 1.36 -7.88 -7.07
C GLU A 90 2.71 -8.58 -7.20
N GLU A 91 2.72 -9.91 -7.20
CA GLU A 91 3.94 -10.72 -7.29
C GLU A 91 4.63 -10.50 -8.64
N SER A 92 3.84 -10.36 -9.71
CA SER A 92 4.35 -10.03 -11.04
C SER A 92 5.05 -8.66 -11.08
N VAL A 93 4.46 -7.64 -10.44
CA VAL A 93 5.07 -6.31 -10.36
C VAL A 93 6.33 -6.34 -9.48
N LEU A 94 6.30 -7.04 -8.36
CA LEU A 94 7.45 -7.21 -7.47
C LEU A 94 8.64 -7.86 -8.17
N CYS A 95 8.38 -8.96 -8.90
CA CYS A 95 9.39 -9.67 -9.68
C CYS A 95 10.04 -8.73 -10.71
N ALA A 96 9.24 -7.96 -11.45
CA ALA A 96 9.76 -7.01 -12.43
C ALA A 96 10.63 -5.93 -11.80
N VAL A 97 10.29 -5.45 -10.59
CA VAL A 97 11.09 -4.45 -9.86
C VAL A 97 12.40 -5.05 -9.33
N ASP A 98 12.40 -6.29 -8.84
CA ASP A 98 13.61 -6.94 -8.35
C ASP A 98 14.60 -7.31 -9.48
N MET A 99 14.12 -7.45 -10.71
CA MET A 99 14.95 -7.71 -11.90
C MET A 99 15.59 -6.46 -12.52
N ALA A 100 15.18 -5.25 -12.10
CA ALA A 100 15.63 -3.97 -12.65
C ALA A 100 16.88 -3.43 -11.93
#